data_AF-A0A538GR61-F1
#
_entry.id   AF-A0A538GR61-F1
#
_cell.length_a   1.000
_cell.length_b   1.000
_cell.length_c   1.000
_cell.angle_alpha   90.00
_cell.angle_beta   90.00
_cell.angle_gamma   90.00
#
_symmetry.space_group_name_H-M   'P 1'
#
loop_
_entity.id
_entity.type
_entity.pdbx_description
1 polymer ?
#
loop_
_entity_poly.entity_id
_entity_poly.type
_entity_poly.pdbx_seq_one_letter_code
_entity_poly.pdbx_strand_id
1 'polypeptide(L)'
;MTPSFMDGEWHSSTPDGRDVVIQRRGREWLVWCGGWHALSLNLDVALMGAIRGDSGSAAHRDEADYPAWARALADEIESAA
;
A
#
# COMPACT_ATOMS: atom_id res chain seq x y z
N MET A 1 -24.11 -11.80 -15.16
CA MET A 1 -22.74 -11.88 -15.70
C MET A 1 -21.96 -10.73 -15.10
N THR A 2 -21.48 -10.90 -13.87
CA THR A 2 -20.65 -9.92 -13.17
C THR A 2 -19.21 -10.08 -13.67
N PRO A 3 -18.52 -9.01 -14.06
CA PRO A 3 -17.18 -9.15 -14.63
C PRO A 3 -16.25 -9.75 -13.57
N SER A 4 -15.53 -10.79 -13.97
CA SER A 4 -14.47 -11.40 -13.17
C SER A 4 -13.36 -10.37 -13.03
N PHE A 5 -13.27 -9.74 -11.85
CA PHE A 5 -12.13 -8.93 -11.49
C PHE A 5 -10.96 -9.90 -11.32
N MET A 6 -9.95 -9.83 -12.19
CA MET A 6 -8.61 -10.23 -11.78
C MET A 6 -8.17 -9.15 -10.77
N ASP A 7 -8.73 -9.20 -9.55
CA ASP A 7 -8.26 -8.39 -8.44
C ASP A 7 -6.89 -8.98 -8.08
N GLY A 8 -5.83 -8.43 -8.68
CA GLY A 8 -4.49 -8.71 -8.22
C GLY A 8 -4.43 -8.34 -6.74
N GLU A 9 -4.02 -9.31 -5.93
CA GLU A 9 -3.64 -9.07 -4.54
C GLU A 9 -2.12 -9.18 -4.51
N TRP A 10 -1.47 -8.12 -4.06
CA TRP A 10 -0.03 -8.06 -3.89
C TRP A 10 0.30 -7.97 -2.41
N HIS A 11 1.36 -8.67 -2.02
CA HIS A 11 1.86 -8.69 -0.66
C HIS A 11 3.27 -8.14 -0.67
N SER A 12 3.58 -7.28 0.30
CA SER A 12 4.90 -6.73 0.48
C SER A 12 5.16 -6.49 1.97
N SER A 13 6.38 -6.10 2.31
CA SER A 13 6.73 -5.68 3.65
C SER A 13 7.31 -4.26 3.59
N THR A 14 6.92 -3.43 4.54
CA THR A 14 7.53 -2.11 4.72
C THR A 14 9.02 -2.24 5.07
N PRO A 15 9.82 -1.16 4.94
CA PRO A 15 11.23 -1.18 5.33
C PRO A 15 11.49 -1.56 6.80
N ASP A 16 10.53 -1.30 7.70
CA ASP A 16 10.59 -1.71 9.12
C ASP A 16 9.97 -3.09 9.39
N GLY A 17 9.60 -3.84 8.34
CA GLY A 17 9.19 -5.24 8.43
C GLY A 17 7.71 -5.49 8.75
N ARG A 18 6.84 -4.49 8.59
CA ARG A 18 5.39 -4.65 8.72
C ARG A 18 4.78 -5.17 7.43
N ASP A 19 3.81 -6.08 7.55
CA ASP A 19 3.10 -6.63 6.41
C ASP A 19 2.18 -5.60 5.75
N VAL A 20 2.21 -5.58 4.42
CA VAL A 20 1.39 -4.72 3.57
C VAL A 20 0.65 -5.58 2.55
N VAL A 21 -0.68 -5.46 2.54
CA VAL A 21 -1.55 -6.12 1.55
C VAL A 21 -2.14 -5.06 0.64
N ILE A 22 -2.07 -5.28 -0.65
CA ILE A 22 -2.46 -4.32 -1.70
C ILE A 22 -3.48 -5.02 -2.58
N GLN A 23 -4.65 -4.41 -2.76
CA GLN A 23 -5.70 -4.93 -3.63
C GLN A 23 -6.13 -3.84 -4.62
N ARG A 24 -6.21 -4.20 -5.90
CA ARG A 24 -6.92 -3.36 -6.88
C ARG A 24 -8.42 -3.57 -6.71
N ARG A 25 -9.19 -2.50 -6.57
CA ARG A 25 -10.67 -2.53 -6.52
C ARG A 25 -11.24 -1.60 -7.59
N GLY A 26 -11.40 -2.14 -8.79
CA GLY A 26 -11.76 -1.34 -9.96
C GLY A 26 -10.68 -0.30 -10.30
N ARG A 27 -10.97 0.98 -10.05
CA ARG A 27 -10.02 2.10 -10.31
C ARG A 27 -9.25 2.54 -9.07
N GLU A 28 -9.59 2.01 -7.92
CA GLU A 28 -8.98 2.37 -6.64
C GLU A 28 -8.02 1.29 -6.17
N TRP A 29 -7.05 1.71 -5.38
CA TRP A 29 -6.11 0.87 -4.66
C TRP A 29 -6.50 0.88 -3.19
N LEU A 30 -6.72 -0.31 -2.65
CA LEU A 30 -6.93 -0.54 -1.22
C LEU A 30 -5.68 -1.16 -0.64
N VAL A 31 -5.11 -0.52 0.37
CA VAL A 31 -3.90 -0.99 1.03
C VAL A 31 -4.16 -1.17 2.51
N TRP A 32 -3.73 -2.30 3.06
CA TRP A 32 -3.66 -2.57 4.49
C TRP A 32 -2.21 -2.58 4.93
N CYS A 33 -1.93 -1.99 6.09
CA CYS A 33 -0.65 -2.08 6.79
C CYS A 33 -0.97 -2.29 8.27
N GLY A 34 -0.57 -3.43 8.83
CA GLY A 34 -0.92 -3.79 10.21
C GLY A 34 -2.44 -3.71 10.46
N GLY A 35 -2.84 -2.86 11.41
CA GLY A 35 -4.25 -2.70 11.81
C GLY A 35 -5.03 -1.63 11.00
N TRP A 36 -4.37 -0.93 10.08
CA TRP A 36 -4.93 0.21 9.36
C TRP A 36 -5.00 -0.03 7.86
N HIS A 37 -5.88 0.73 7.21
CA HIS A 37 -6.01 0.70 5.76
C HIS A 37 -6.26 2.08 5.18
N ALA A 38 -5.97 2.24 3.89
CA ALA A 38 -6.28 3.43 3.12
C ALA A 38 -6.71 3.06 1.70
N LEU A 39 -7.60 3.89 1.14
CA LEU A 39 -8.13 3.78 -0.21
C LEU A 39 -7.74 5.02 -1.00
N SER A 40 -7.23 4.86 -2.22
CA SER A 40 -6.87 5.97 -3.10
C SER A 40 -6.89 5.55 -4.57
N LEU A 41 -7.08 6.51 -5.48
CA LEU A 41 -6.89 6.29 -6.92
C LEU A 41 -5.41 6.05 -7.29
N ASN A 42 -4.48 6.58 -6.49
CA ASN A 42 -3.03 6.42 -6.66
C ASN A 42 -2.48 5.46 -5.59
N LEU A 43 -1.71 4.46 -6.01
CA LEU A 43 -1.23 3.39 -5.13
C LEU A 43 -0.25 3.89 -4.06
N ASP A 44 0.70 4.74 -4.44
CA ASP A 44 1.66 5.37 -3.53
C ASP A 44 0.97 6.16 -2.41
N VAL A 45 -0.12 6.86 -2.73
CA VAL A 45 -0.94 7.58 -1.74
C VAL A 45 -1.66 6.61 -0.80
N ALA A 46 -2.21 5.50 -1.32
CA ALA A 46 -2.82 4.46 -0.46
C ALA A 46 -1.78 3.82 0.47
N LEU A 47 -0.59 3.50 -0.04
CA LEU A 47 0.53 2.96 0.74
C LEU A 47 0.90 3.90 1.90
N MET A 48 1.15 5.17 1.59
CA MET A 48 1.49 6.17 2.60
C MET A 48 0.36 6.43 3.59
N GLY A 49 -0.90 6.38 3.13
CA GLY A 49 -2.08 6.50 3.98
C GLY A 49 -2.18 5.37 5.01
N ALA A 50 -2.04 4.12 4.56
CA ALA A 50 -2.12 2.95 5.42
C ALA A 50 -0.99 2.92 6.45
N ILE A 51 0.26 3.19 6.01
CA ILE A 51 1.43 3.22 6.89
C ILE A 51 1.28 4.30 7.97
N ARG A 52 0.87 5.52 7.59
CA ARG A 52 0.69 6.61 8.56
C ARG A 52 -0.45 6.37 9.53
N GLY A 53 -1.53 5.71 9.08
CA GLY A 53 -2.66 5.34 9.93
C GLY A 53 -2.26 4.30 10.98
N ASP A 54 -1.50 3.28 10.57
CA ASP A 54 -1.00 2.22 11.44
C ASP A 54 -0.01 2.75 12.49
N SER A 55 0.82 3.73 12.09
CA SER A 55 1.83 4.37 12.95
C SER A 55 1.24 5.38 13.95
N GLY A 56 0.17 5.03 14.67
CA GLY A 56 -0.55 5.88 15.65
C GLY A 56 0.29 6.52 16.77
N SER A 57 1.62 6.43 16.76
CA SER A 57 2.52 7.20 17.61
C SER A 57 3.88 7.36 16.92
N ALA A 58 4.44 8.56 17.01
CA ALA A 58 5.58 9.09 16.27
C ALA A 58 6.96 8.44 16.52
N ALA A 59 7.06 7.14 16.83
CA ALA A 59 8.28 6.56 17.39
C ALA A 59 9.31 6.00 16.37
N HIS A 60 8.95 5.79 15.10
CA HIS A 60 9.83 5.13 14.12
C HIS A 60 9.93 5.86 12.76
N ARG A 61 9.59 7.15 12.72
CA ARG A 61 9.44 7.90 11.46
C ARG A 61 10.78 8.32 10.82
N ASP A 62 11.90 8.20 11.55
CA ASP A 62 13.17 8.82 11.14
C ASP A 62 14.20 7.86 10.49
N GLU A 63 13.93 6.56 10.41
CA GLU A 63 14.94 5.59 9.92
C GLU A 63 14.66 5.00 8.52
N ALA A 64 13.42 5.12 8.01
CA ALA A 64 13.04 4.58 6.70
C ALA A 64 12.40 5.63 5.79
N ASP A 65 12.92 5.78 4.57
CA ASP A 65 12.33 6.61 3.52
C ASP A 65 11.09 5.93 2.91
N TYR A 66 9.99 5.91 3.69
CA TYR A 66 8.70 5.37 3.24
C TYR A 66 8.18 6.02 1.96
N PRO A 67 8.31 7.34 1.72
CA PRO A 67 7.94 7.94 0.44
C PRO A 67 8.66 7.30 -0.75
N ALA A 68 9.98 7.12 -0.68
CA ALA A 68 10.74 6.51 -1.77
C ALA A 68 10.37 5.03 -1.96
N TRP A 69 10.25 4.27 -0.86
CA TRP A 69 9.80 2.87 -0.91
C TRP A 69 8.41 2.73 -1.52
N ALA A 70 7.44 3.56 -1.08
CA ALA A 70 6.06 3.49 -1.54
C ALA A 70 5.96 3.80 -3.04
N ARG A 71 6.75 4.77 -3.52
CA ARG A 71 6.79 5.11 -4.94
C ARG A 71 7.41 3.98 -5.77
N ALA A 72 8.51 3.40 -5.32
CA ALA A 72 9.17 2.30 -6.02
C ALA A 72 8.27 1.05 -6.12
N LEU A 73 7.61 0.69 -5.01
CA LEU A 73 6.68 -0.44 -4.99
C LEU A 73 5.44 -0.18 -5.86
N ALA A 74 4.92 1.05 -5.86
CA ALA A 74 3.82 1.42 -6.73
C ALA A 74 4.20 1.28 -8.21
N ASP A 75 5.37 1.80 -8.60
CA ASP A 75 5.88 1.69 -9.97
C ASP A 75 6.08 0.23 -10.40
N GLU A 76 6.57 -0.64 -9.50
CA GLU A 76 6.71 -2.08 -9.76
C GLU A 76 5.35 -2.74 -10.03
N ILE A 77 4.38 -2.55 -9.13
CA ILE A 77 3.06 -3.17 -9.24
C ILE A 77 2.30 -2.64 -10.45
N GLU A 78 2.34 -1.33 -10.70
CA GLU A 78 1.66 -0.70 -11.84
C GLU A 78 2.31 -1.08 -13.18
N SER A 79 3.58 -1.46 -13.19
CA SER A 79 4.23 -2.01 -14.39
C SER A 79 3.86 -3.48 -14.68
N ALA A 80 3.39 -4.21 -13.67
CA ALA A 80 3.05 -5.62 -13.75
C ALA A 80 1.54 -5.89 -13.89
N ALA A 81 0.70 -4.88 -13.66
CA ALA A 81 -0.77 -4.93 -13.71
C ALA A 81 -1.34 -4.52 -15.07
#